data_AF-C1G4K5-F1
#
_entry.id   AF-C1G4K5-F1
#
_cell.length_a   1.000
_cell.length_b   1.000
_cell.length_c   1.000
_cell.angle_alpha   90.00
_cell.angle_beta   90.00
_cell.angle_gamma   90.00
#
_symmetry.space_group_name_H-M   'P 1'
#
loop_
_entity.id
_entity.type
_entity.pdbx_description
1 polymer ?
#
loop_
_entity_poly.entity_id
_entity_poly.type
_entity_poly.pdbx_seq_one_letter_code
_entity_poly.pdbx_strand_id
1 'polypeptide(L)'
;MVTATVTLYPRYLGRNNSTTPQTKRPKADDYIQEIEDLYEIAKDELEIAAESAAACTIYAVSDRISLREAFDDLDCVYAAYTGSKPHPSDLEQWSVSPPQTRDPDVPTNDGSTGDKGQREEEAGTEAKKRGTKFNPDEVPEEIREEIKRRVGQRMGELRNAVQLLEESVREC
;
A
#
# COMPACT_ATOMS: atom_id res chain seq x y z
N MET A 1 -26.82 3.03 70.56
CA MET A 1 -25.72 2.79 69.59
C MET A 1 -26.01 1.50 68.83
N VAL A 2 -26.20 1.65 67.52
CA VAL A 2 -25.95 0.71 66.40
C VAL A 2 -26.58 -0.69 66.42
N THR A 3 -27.58 -0.91 65.55
CA THR A 3 -27.80 -2.21 64.91
C THR A 3 -27.72 -2.03 63.40
N ALA A 4 -26.53 -2.25 62.86
CA ALA A 4 -26.25 -2.21 61.43
C ALA A 4 -26.60 -3.57 60.81
N THR A 5 -27.57 -3.60 59.90
CA THR A 5 -27.86 -4.76 59.06
C THR A 5 -26.90 -4.75 57.87
N VAL A 6 -25.86 -5.59 57.93
CA VAL A 6 -24.93 -5.82 56.82
C VAL A 6 -25.56 -6.84 55.88
N THR A 7 -26.14 -6.34 54.78
CA THR A 7 -26.61 -7.16 53.66
C THR A 7 -25.39 -7.71 52.91
N LEU A 8 -25.11 -9.00 53.11
CA LEU A 8 -24.09 -9.76 52.38
C LEU A 8 -24.57 -10.01 50.95
N TYR A 9 -23.99 -9.29 49.98
CA TYR A 9 -24.15 -9.62 48.56
C TYR A 9 -23.30 -10.86 48.22
N PRO A 10 -23.84 -11.84 47.46
CA PRO A 10 -23.07 -12.99 47.02
C PRO A 10 -21.97 -12.54 46.05
N ARG A 11 -20.74 -12.98 46.35
CA ARG A 11 -19.58 -12.86 45.47
C ARG A 11 -19.87 -13.55 44.15
N TYR A 12 -19.90 -12.78 43.06
CA TYR A 12 -19.68 -13.35 41.74
C TYR A 12 -18.21 -13.81 41.67
N LEU A 13 -17.99 -15.13 41.74
CA LEU A 13 -16.81 -15.72 41.12
C LEU A 13 -16.95 -15.50 39.61
N GLY A 14 -16.39 -14.39 39.13
CA GLY A 14 -16.10 -14.17 37.73
C GLY A 14 -15.14 -15.27 37.27
N ARG A 15 -15.69 -16.23 36.53
CA ARG A 15 -14.97 -17.29 35.84
C ARG A 15 -13.94 -16.68 34.91
N ASN A 16 -12.67 -16.96 35.20
CA ASN A 16 -11.53 -16.62 34.34
C ASN A 16 -11.61 -17.43 33.04
N ASN A 17 -12.36 -16.95 32.05
CA ASN A 17 -12.17 -17.37 30.67
C ASN A 17 -10.93 -16.63 30.14
N SER A 18 -9.74 -17.09 30.51
CA SER A 18 -8.51 -16.77 29.77
C SER A 18 -8.58 -17.53 28.45
N THR A 19 -9.38 -17.02 27.50
CA THR A 19 -9.29 -17.41 26.09
C THR A 19 -8.23 -16.50 25.50
N THR A 20 -7.00 -16.99 25.42
CA THR A 20 -6.03 -16.41 24.52
C THR A 20 -6.68 -16.34 23.13
N PRO A 21 -6.64 -15.21 22.42
CA PRO A 21 -7.08 -15.20 21.04
C PRO A 21 -6.14 -16.14 20.29
N GLN A 22 -6.61 -17.34 19.94
CA GLN A 22 -6.00 -18.07 18.84
C GLN A 22 -6.16 -17.16 17.63
N THR A 23 -5.07 -16.48 17.26
CA THR A 23 -4.95 -15.83 15.97
C THR A 23 -5.08 -16.93 14.94
N LYS A 24 -6.31 -17.14 14.45
CA LYS A 24 -6.56 -18.06 13.34
C LYS A 24 -5.74 -17.53 12.17
N ARG A 25 -5.01 -18.42 11.50
CA ARG A 25 -4.32 -18.05 10.26
C ARG A 25 -5.35 -17.47 9.28
N PRO A 26 -5.01 -16.39 8.55
CA PRO A 26 -5.93 -15.81 7.58
C PRO A 26 -6.30 -16.87 6.54
N LYS A 27 -7.57 -16.88 6.15
CA LYS A 27 -8.09 -17.73 5.08
C LYS A 27 -7.96 -17.04 3.74
N ALA A 28 -8.12 -17.80 2.65
CA ALA A 28 -8.12 -17.25 1.30
C ALA A 28 -9.11 -16.09 1.15
N ASP A 29 -10.31 -16.23 1.72
CA ASP A 29 -11.33 -15.19 1.67
C ASP A 29 -10.89 -13.88 2.35
N ASP A 30 -10.02 -13.93 3.38
CA ASP A 30 -9.52 -12.73 4.06
C ASP A 30 -8.57 -11.94 3.14
N TYR A 31 -7.66 -12.63 2.44
CA TYR A 31 -6.77 -12.00 1.44
C TYR A 31 -7.55 -11.47 0.24
N ILE A 32 -8.55 -12.23 -0.22
CA ILE A 32 -9.40 -11.84 -1.35
C ILE A 32 -10.19 -10.59 -0.98
N GLN A 33 -10.74 -10.52 0.23
CA GLN A 33 -11.47 -9.34 0.70
C GLN A 33 -10.60 -8.08 0.68
N GLU A 34 -9.33 -8.16 1.08
CA GLU A 34 -8.44 -7.01 1.00
C GLU A 34 -8.19 -6.56 -0.43
N ILE A 35 -7.99 -7.50 -1.36
CA ILE A 35 -7.82 -7.17 -2.78
C ILE A 35 -9.12 -6.57 -3.33
N GLU A 36 -10.28 -7.08 -2.94
CA GLU A 36 -11.58 -6.53 -3.35
C GLU A 36 -11.82 -5.12 -2.81
N ASP A 37 -11.45 -4.85 -1.55
CA ASP A 37 -11.52 -3.49 -0.98
C ASP A 37 -10.68 -2.50 -1.80
N LEU A 38 -9.46 -2.88 -2.17
CA LEU A 38 -8.56 -2.05 -2.99
C LEU A 38 -9.06 -1.92 -4.44
N TYR A 39 -9.68 -2.97 -4.97
CA TYR A 39 -10.25 -2.98 -6.32
C TYR A 39 -11.39 -1.98 -6.44
N GLU A 40 -12.30 -1.93 -5.46
CA GLU A 40 -13.40 -0.95 -5.48
C GLU A 40 -12.85 0.48 -5.39
N ILE A 41 -11.83 0.73 -4.55
CA ILE A 41 -11.18 2.06 -4.49
C ILE A 41 -10.57 2.41 -5.86
N ALA A 42 -9.77 1.53 -6.46
CA ALA A 42 -9.14 1.80 -7.75
C ALA A 42 -10.16 2.00 -8.88
N LYS A 43 -11.30 1.30 -8.83
CA LYS A 43 -12.38 1.44 -9.80
C LYS A 43 -13.12 2.77 -9.64
N ASP A 44 -13.42 3.19 -8.42
CA ASP A 44 -14.04 4.49 -8.15
C ASP A 44 -13.12 5.64 -8.64
N GLU A 45 -11.83 5.57 -8.34
CA GLU A 45 -10.85 6.56 -8.83
C GLU A 45 -10.72 6.54 -10.36
N LEU A 46 -10.88 5.37 -11.01
CA LEU A 46 -10.87 5.26 -12.47
C LEU A 46 -12.06 5.99 -13.09
N GLU A 47 -13.25 5.84 -12.50
CA GLU A 47 -14.46 6.52 -12.94
C GLU A 47 -14.29 8.05 -12.81
N ILE A 48 -13.82 8.51 -11.65
CA ILE A 48 -13.57 9.94 -11.41
C ILE A 48 -12.54 10.49 -12.41
N ALA A 49 -11.42 9.78 -12.60
CA ALA A 49 -10.37 10.20 -13.52
C ALA A 49 -10.85 10.22 -14.99
N ALA A 50 -11.69 9.27 -15.39
CA ALA A 50 -12.27 9.23 -16.73
C ALA A 50 -13.25 10.39 -16.96
N GLU A 51 -14.16 10.65 -16.01
CA GLU A 51 -15.12 11.75 -16.10
C GLU A 51 -14.41 13.12 -16.13
N SER A 52 -13.43 13.33 -15.27
CA SER A 52 -12.74 14.61 -15.16
C SER A 52 -11.81 14.88 -16.35
N ALA A 53 -11.22 13.82 -16.93
CA ALA A 53 -10.48 13.89 -18.18
C ALA A 53 -11.38 14.20 -19.38
N ALA A 54 -12.52 13.51 -19.51
CA ALA A 54 -13.50 13.75 -20.59
C ALA A 54 -14.09 15.17 -20.54
N ALA A 55 -14.26 15.73 -19.35
CA ALA A 55 -14.71 17.11 -19.15
C ALA A 55 -13.57 18.16 -19.22
N CYS A 56 -12.33 17.74 -19.51
CA CYS A 56 -11.14 18.59 -19.56
C CYS A 56 -11.00 19.53 -18.34
N THR A 57 -11.31 19.01 -17.15
CA THR A 57 -11.30 19.81 -15.93
C THR A 57 -9.86 20.05 -15.43
N ILE A 58 -9.69 21.05 -14.57
CA ILE A 58 -8.41 21.28 -13.86
C ILE A 58 -8.03 20.13 -12.91
N TYR A 59 -8.99 19.27 -12.54
CA TYR A 59 -8.79 18.14 -11.64
C TYR A 59 -8.29 16.88 -12.35
N ALA A 60 -8.41 16.82 -13.68
CA ALA A 60 -8.05 15.65 -14.49
C ALA A 60 -6.62 15.13 -14.28
N VAL A 61 -5.67 16.01 -13.91
CA VAL A 61 -4.31 15.58 -13.57
C VAL A 61 -4.27 14.93 -12.20
N SER A 62 -4.88 15.56 -11.19
CA SER A 62 -4.90 15.05 -9.82
C SER A 62 -5.65 13.72 -9.71
N ASP A 63 -6.81 13.60 -10.36
CA ASP A 63 -7.62 12.38 -10.29
C ASP A 63 -6.91 11.18 -10.94
N ARG A 64 -6.15 11.42 -12.02
CA ARG A 64 -5.29 10.38 -12.62
C ARG A 64 -4.13 9.97 -11.72
N ILE A 65 -3.60 10.89 -10.90
CA ILE A 65 -2.59 10.56 -9.89
C ILE A 65 -3.23 9.67 -8.80
N SER A 66 -4.41 10.05 -8.30
CA SER A 66 -5.16 9.23 -7.33
C SER A 66 -5.43 7.82 -7.85
N LEU A 67 -5.88 7.70 -9.11
CA LEU A 67 -6.06 6.42 -9.79
C LEU A 67 -4.77 5.61 -9.83
N ARG A 68 -3.65 6.21 -10.26
CA ARG A 68 -2.35 5.52 -10.34
C ARG A 68 -1.92 5.00 -8.99
N GLU A 69 -2.02 5.82 -7.95
CA GLU A 69 -1.68 5.40 -6.58
C GLU A 69 -2.57 4.24 -6.11
N ALA A 70 -3.89 4.35 -6.27
CA ALA A 70 -4.83 3.29 -5.87
C ALA A 70 -4.61 1.99 -6.66
N PHE A 71 -4.34 2.11 -7.96
CA PHE A 71 -4.06 0.97 -8.82
C PHE A 71 -2.71 0.31 -8.49
N ASP A 72 -1.66 1.09 -8.23
CA ASP A 72 -0.34 0.60 -7.83
C ASP A 72 -0.41 -0.13 -6.48
N ASP A 73 -1.21 0.37 -5.52
CA ASP A 73 -1.45 -0.32 -4.25
C ASP A 73 -2.13 -1.67 -4.47
N LEU A 74 -3.21 -1.70 -5.26
CA LEU A 74 -3.93 -2.92 -5.61
C LEU A 74 -3.01 -3.94 -6.30
N ASP A 75 -2.22 -3.50 -7.28
CA ASP A 75 -1.30 -4.36 -8.00
C ASP A 75 -0.20 -4.90 -7.08
N CYS A 76 0.37 -4.05 -6.23
CA CYS A 76 1.38 -4.45 -5.26
C CYS A 76 0.85 -5.55 -4.32
N VAL A 77 -0.36 -5.39 -3.77
CA VAL A 77 -0.98 -6.38 -2.89
C VAL A 77 -1.29 -7.68 -3.64
N TYR A 78 -1.87 -7.59 -4.84
CA TYR A 78 -2.15 -8.76 -5.67
C TYR A 78 -0.87 -9.53 -6.02
N ALA A 79 0.19 -8.84 -6.42
CA ALA A 79 1.49 -9.42 -6.73
C ALA A 79 2.11 -10.10 -5.50
N ALA A 80 2.08 -9.43 -4.34
CA ALA A 80 2.61 -9.96 -3.09
C ALA A 80 1.90 -11.25 -2.65
N TYR A 81 0.57 -11.31 -2.76
CA TYR A 81 -0.20 -12.49 -2.39
C TYR A 81 -0.14 -13.60 -3.43
N THR A 82 -0.01 -13.30 -4.71
CA THR A 82 0.05 -14.33 -5.76
C THR A 82 1.46 -14.82 -6.09
N GLY A 83 2.50 -14.16 -5.57
CA GLY A 83 3.89 -14.40 -5.95
C GLY A 83 4.20 -13.97 -7.40
N SER A 84 3.29 -13.20 -8.01
CA SER A 84 3.48 -12.64 -9.35
C SER A 84 4.41 -11.43 -9.26
N LYS A 85 5.11 -11.10 -10.35
CA LYS A 85 5.86 -9.83 -10.42
C LYS A 85 4.84 -8.69 -10.53
N PRO A 86 4.93 -7.62 -9.71
CA PRO A 86 4.10 -6.44 -9.91
C PRO A 86 4.38 -5.87 -11.30
N HIS A 87 3.36 -5.34 -11.97
CA HIS A 87 3.56 -4.68 -13.25
C HIS A 87 4.42 -3.43 -12.99
N PRO A 88 5.54 -3.24 -13.71
CA PRO A 88 6.32 -2.03 -13.56
C PRO A 88 5.46 -0.86 -14.03
N SER A 89 5.02 -0.02 -13.10
CA SER A 89 4.52 1.31 -13.43
C SER A 89 5.73 2.07 -13.97
N ASP A 90 5.69 2.50 -15.24
CA ASP A 90 6.77 3.17 -15.98
C ASP A 90 7.17 4.56 -15.41
N LEU A 91 6.93 4.81 -14.12
CA LEU A 91 7.24 6.05 -13.42
C LEU A 91 8.73 6.18 -13.03
N GLU A 92 9.54 5.12 -13.17
CA GLU A 92 10.99 5.16 -12.90
C GLU A 92 11.83 5.76 -14.07
N GLN A 93 11.21 6.13 -15.19
CA GLN A 93 11.95 6.71 -16.34
C GLN A 93 12.07 8.25 -16.33
N TRP A 94 11.84 8.89 -15.18
CA TRP A 94 12.31 10.25 -14.93
C TRP A 94 13.28 10.28 -13.74
N SER A 95 14.24 9.38 -13.72
CA SER A 95 15.46 9.56 -12.93
C SER A 95 16.39 10.50 -13.71
N VAL A 96 16.34 11.76 -13.32
CA VAL A 96 17.22 12.85 -13.77
C VAL A 96 18.67 12.37 -13.84
N SER A 97 19.25 12.36 -15.04
CA SER A 97 20.68 12.11 -15.21
C SER A 97 21.48 13.23 -14.50
N PRO A 98 22.38 12.92 -13.56
CA PRO A 98 23.24 13.95 -12.96
C PRO A 98 24.19 14.51 -14.03
N PRO A 99 24.37 15.84 -14.15
CA PRO A 99 25.41 16.39 -15.01
C PRO A 99 26.78 16.00 -14.44
N GLN A 100 27.54 15.20 -15.17
CA GLN A 100 28.96 14.97 -14.86
C GLN A 100 29.79 16.16 -15.34
N THR A 101 30.11 17.09 -14.45
CA THR A 101 31.26 17.97 -14.62
C THR A 101 32.36 17.52 -13.67
N ARG A 102 33.37 16.87 -14.25
CA ARG A 102 34.64 16.50 -13.62
C ARG A 102 35.58 17.70 -13.69
N ASP A 103 36.12 18.13 -12.56
CA ASP A 103 37.38 18.89 -12.51
C ASP A 103 38.21 18.37 -11.31
N PRO A 104 39.50 18.01 -11.50
CA PRO A 104 40.40 17.61 -10.41
C PRO A 104 41.30 18.78 -9.93
N ASP A 105 41.87 18.59 -8.74
CA ASP A 105 43.07 19.25 -8.16
C ASP A 105 42.89 20.48 -7.25
N VAL A 106 42.82 20.25 -5.92
CA VAL A 106 43.55 21.03 -4.88
C VAL A 106 43.83 20.15 -3.64
N PRO A 107 45.08 20.10 -3.11
CA PRO A 107 45.46 19.24 -1.98
C PRO A 107 45.28 19.87 -0.58
N THR A 108 45.30 18.95 0.38
CA THR A 108 45.02 18.92 1.83
C THR A 108 45.61 20.00 2.74
N ASN A 109 44.81 20.40 3.75
CA ASN A 109 45.25 20.92 5.05
C ASN A 109 44.26 20.44 6.15
N ASP A 110 44.81 19.75 7.13
CA ASP A 110 44.22 19.13 8.32
C ASP A 110 44.01 20.14 9.48
N GLY A 111 42.87 20.09 10.16
CA GLY A 111 42.57 20.97 11.29
C GLY A 111 41.18 20.75 11.90
N SER A 112 41.15 19.95 12.97
CA SER A 112 40.01 19.35 13.66
C SER A 112 39.08 20.30 14.47
N THR A 113 37.83 19.83 14.61
CA THR A 113 36.90 19.89 15.79
C THR A 113 35.80 20.94 15.84
N GLY A 114 34.54 20.47 15.83
CA GLY A 114 33.38 21.23 16.33
C GLY A 114 32.01 20.72 15.83
N ASP A 115 31.46 19.71 16.51
CA ASP A 115 30.03 19.45 16.79
C ASP A 115 28.97 20.13 15.88
N LYS A 116 28.23 19.34 15.08
CA LYS A 116 26.75 19.21 15.09
C LYS A 116 26.20 18.55 13.81
N GLY A 117 25.28 17.60 14.02
CA GLY A 117 24.40 17.07 13.00
C GLY A 117 24.79 15.66 12.56
N GLN A 118 24.30 14.65 13.28
CA GLN A 118 24.13 13.33 12.68
C GLN A 118 23.24 13.50 11.46
N ARG A 119 23.91 13.38 10.31
CA ARG A 119 23.38 13.12 8.99
C ARG A 119 22.58 11.83 9.08
N GLU A 120 21.27 11.94 9.14
CA GLU A 120 20.41 10.86 8.73
C GLU A 120 20.59 10.73 7.21
N GLU A 121 21.02 9.55 6.80
CA GLU A 121 20.95 9.10 5.42
C GLU A 121 19.47 9.11 5.03
N GLU A 122 19.04 10.16 4.33
CA GLU A 122 17.79 10.15 3.56
C GLU A 122 18.02 9.21 2.37
N ALA A 123 18.01 7.91 2.67
CA ALA A 123 17.83 6.85 1.71
C ALA A 123 16.51 7.09 1.00
N GLY A 124 16.56 6.99 -0.32
CA GLY A 124 15.56 7.52 -1.23
C GLY A 124 14.15 7.04 -0.96
N THR A 125 13.20 7.90 -1.32
CA THR A 125 11.89 7.53 -1.84
C THR A 125 11.34 6.23 -1.23
N GLU A 126 10.99 6.27 0.06
CA GLU A 126 9.84 5.46 0.48
C GLU A 126 8.64 6.06 -0.27
N ALA A 127 8.42 5.58 -1.49
CA ALA A 127 7.07 5.27 -1.89
C ALA A 127 6.50 4.51 -0.70
N LYS A 128 5.64 5.19 0.05
CA LYS A 128 4.99 4.68 1.25
C LYS A 128 4.19 3.48 0.80
N LYS A 129 4.85 2.33 0.66
CA LYS A 129 4.23 1.05 0.33
C LYS A 129 3.23 0.87 1.44
N ARG A 130 1.95 1.12 1.15
CA ARG A 130 0.87 0.83 2.08
C ARG A 130 1.03 -0.66 2.35
N GLY A 131 1.49 -0.98 3.56
CA GLY A 131 1.81 -2.35 3.92
C GLY A 131 0.58 -3.21 3.71
N THR A 132 0.78 -4.39 3.12
CA THR A 132 -0.27 -5.42 3.02
C THR A 132 -0.82 -5.70 4.42
N LYS A 133 -2.15 -5.82 4.59
CA LYS A 133 -2.77 -6.13 5.89
C LYS A 133 -2.28 -7.48 6.42
N PHE A 134 -1.91 -8.40 5.53
CA PHE A 134 -1.37 -9.72 5.86
C PHE A 134 0.06 -9.89 5.37
N ASN A 135 0.82 -10.77 6.02
CA ASN A 135 2.20 -11.07 5.63
C ASN A 135 2.23 -11.89 4.32
N PRO A 136 2.83 -11.39 3.22
CA PRO A 136 2.87 -12.09 1.95
C PRO A 136 3.76 -13.34 1.96
N ASP A 137 4.72 -13.44 2.88
CA ASP A 137 5.60 -14.60 3.02
C ASP A 137 4.88 -15.83 3.61
N GLU A 138 3.75 -15.61 4.29
CA GLU A 138 2.98 -16.67 4.96
C GLU A 138 1.85 -17.23 4.10
N VAL A 139 1.66 -16.74 2.88
CA VAL A 139 0.58 -17.17 1.98
C VAL A 139 0.90 -18.55 1.39
N PRO A 140 0.11 -19.60 1.71
CA PRO A 140 0.26 -20.95 1.14
C PRO A 140 -0.09 -20.96 -0.36
N GLU A 141 0.55 -21.83 -1.13
CA GLU A 141 0.34 -21.93 -2.59
C GLU A 141 -1.13 -22.15 -2.98
N GLU A 142 -1.87 -22.96 -2.21
CA GLU A 142 -3.31 -23.17 -2.41
C GLU A 142 -4.11 -21.86 -2.37
N ILE A 143 -3.74 -20.95 -1.46
CA ILE A 143 -4.38 -19.63 -1.36
C ILE A 143 -3.96 -18.75 -2.53
N ARG A 144 -2.69 -18.81 -2.97
CA ARG A 144 -2.20 -18.02 -4.12
C ARG A 144 -2.98 -18.36 -5.39
N GLU A 145 -3.15 -19.65 -5.66
CA GLU A 145 -3.90 -20.11 -6.83
C GLU A 145 -5.38 -19.73 -6.73
N GLU A 146 -5.97 -19.76 -5.53
CA GLU A 146 -7.35 -19.32 -5.34
C GLU A 146 -7.53 -17.82 -5.59
N ILE A 147 -6.59 -16.99 -5.12
CA ILE A 147 -6.57 -15.54 -5.41
C ILE A 147 -6.44 -15.31 -6.92
N LYS A 148 -5.51 -15.99 -7.60
CA LYS A 148 -5.35 -15.90 -9.07
C LYS A 148 -6.66 -16.27 -9.78
N ARG A 149 -7.30 -17.36 -9.37
CA ARG A 149 -8.55 -17.86 -9.97
C ARG A 149 -9.72 -16.87 -9.82
N ARG A 150 -9.87 -16.21 -8.66
CA ARG A 150 -11.01 -15.31 -8.40
C ARG A 150 -10.78 -13.87 -8.83
N VAL A 151 -9.54 -13.39 -8.81
CA VAL A 151 -9.24 -11.96 -8.98
C VAL A 151 -8.41 -11.68 -10.23
N GLY A 152 -7.71 -12.67 -10.79
CA GLY A 152 -6.80 -12.47 -11.92
C GLY A 152 -7.47 -11.88 -13.16
N GLN A 153 -8.69 -12.30 -13.49
CA GLN A 153 -9.43 -11.71 -14.62
C GLN A 153 -9.74 -10.24 -14.37
N ARG A 154 -10.30 -9.89 -13.20
CA ARG A 154 -10.63 -8.51 -12.82
C ARG A 154 -9.41 -7.60 -12.83
N MET A 155 -8.26 -8.10 -12.34
CA MET A 155 -7.00 -7.36 -12.40
C MET A 155 -6.56 -7.09 -13.85
N GLY A 156 -6.73 -8.05 -14.76
CA GLY A 156 -6.42 -7.87 -16.18
C GLY A 156 -7.33 -6.85 -16.85
N GLU A 157 -8.63 -6.89 -16.56
CA GLU A 157 -9.61 -5.92 -17.06
C GLU A 157 -9.29 -4.50 -16.58
N LEU A 158 -8.99 -4.34 -15.29
CA LEU A 158 -8.66 -3.03 -14.72
C LEU A 158 -7.35 -2.46 -15.28
N ARG A 159 -6.31 -3.30 -15.46
CA ARG A 159 -5.06 -2.89 -16.15
C ARG A 159 -5.33 -2.33 -17.53
N ASN A 160 -6.15 -3.04 -18.31
CA ASN A 160 -6.48 -2.61 -19.65
C ASN A 160 -7.27 -1.29 -19.64
N ALA A 161 -8.22 -1.14 -18.71
CA ALA A 161 -9.00 0.08 -18.58
C ALA A 161 -8.14 1.29 -18.20
N VAL A 162 -7.21 1.13 -17.24
CA VAL A 162 -6.25 2.18 -16.87
C VAL A 162 -5.39 2.56 -18.08
N GLN A 163 -4.85 1.58 -18.80
CA GLN A 163 -4.03 1.84 -19.99
C GLN A 163 -4.80 2.60 -21.08
N LEU A 164 -6.06 2.22 -21.34
CA LEU A 164 -6.91 2.91 -22.33
C LEU A 164 -7.19 4.35 -21.93
N LEU A 165 -7.45 4.61 -20.64
CA LEU A 165 -7.61 5.98 -20.14
C LEU A 165 -6.33 6.79 -20.38
N GLU A 166 -5.17 6.24 -20.03
CA GLU A 166 -3.88 6.93 -20.21
C GLU A 166 -3.54 7.21 -21.68
N GLU A 167 -3.87 6.29 -22.57
CA GLU A 167 -3.73 6.48 -24.01
C GLU A 167 -4.67 7.57 -24.52
N SER A 168 -5.95 7.54 -24.13
CA SER A 168 -6.93 8.53 -24.56
C SER A 168 -6.54 9.96 -24.17
N VAL A 169 -5.94 10.15 -22.99
CA VAL A 169 -5.52 11.48 -22.53
C VAL A 169 -4.22 11.93 -23.18
N ARG A 170 -3.37 11.01 -23.64
CA ARG A 170 -2.16 11.37 -24.39
C ARG A 170 -2.49 11.92 -25.77
N GLU A 171 -3.63 11.53 -26.33
CA GLU A 171 -4.10 11.96 -27.65
C GLU A 171 -4.96 13.24 -27.62
N CYS A 172 -5.35 13.71 -26.42
CA CYS A 172 -6.10 14.95 -26.20
C CYS A 172 -5.19 16.17 -26.06
#